data_AF-C0PMH0-F1
#
_entry.id   AF-C0PMH0-F1
#
_cell.length_a   1.000
_cell.length_b   1.000
_cell.length_c   1.000
_cell.angle_alpha   90.00
_cell.angle_beta   90.00
_cell.angle_gamma   90.00
#
_symmetry.space_group_name_H-M   'P 1'
#
loop_
_entity.id
_entity.type
_entity.pdbx_description
1 polymer ?
#
loop_
_entity_poly.entity_id
_entity_poly.type
_entity_poly.pdbx_seq_one_letter_code
_entity_poly.pdbx_strand_id
1 'polypeptide(L)'
;MSTFPPPPPSAARSPVARVRLDHLVPFDGAFTPAYARAVEAVAASLTRHGAAAVDLPAADAAVVRCALESARAFFCDRSGLYVYRAGRALDDGELSPACMSDAFRCLGKTARAALCAIARNLRLRSDAFSHLLDDNPLPLDEVSASELMVSFSHGHPQSSQAPMVGLRPSMAEVDRGFVTLVASDHPGIEV
;
A
#
# COMPACT_ATOMS: atom_id res chain seq x y z
N MET A 1 35.08 37.93 16.52
CA MET A 1 34.01 37.66 15.55
C MET A 1 34.19 36.23 15.07
N SER A 2 33.51 35.26 15.69
CA SER A 2 33.57 33.85 15.27
C SER A 2 32.49 33.61 14.23
N THR A 3 32.89 33.54 12.97
CA THR A 3 32.05 33.05 11.87
C THR A 3 32.00 31.53 11.96
N PHE A 4 30.89 30.99 12.46
CA PHE A 4 30.57 29.58 12.28
C PHE A 4 30.33 29.32 10.78
N PRO A 5 30.90 28.25 10.20
CA PRO A 5 30.52 27.84 8.86
C PRO A 5 29.04 27.45 8.84
N PRO A 6 28.31 27.72 7.73
CA PRO A 6 26.92 27.29 7.61
C PRO A 6 26.84 25.77 7.74
N PRO A 7 25.78 25.23 8.38
CA PRO A 7 25.57 23.79 8.42
C PRO A 7 25.50 23.25 6.99
N PRO A 8 26.02 22.03 6.73
CA PRO A 8 25.90 21.42 5.42
C PRO A 8 24.41 21.36 5.01
N PRO A 9 24.08 21.50 3.72
CA PRO A 9 22.70 21.32 3.28
C PRO A 9 22.26 19.95 3.78
N SER A 10 21.20 19.93 4.60
CA SER A 10 20.55 18.69 5.04
C SER A 10 20.43 17.81 3.80
N ALA A 11 21.13 16.69 3.77
CA ALA A 11 21.13 15.78 2.63
C ALA A 11 19.68 15.56 2.24
N ALA A 12 19.27 16.12 1.11
CA ALA A 12 17.90 16.03 0.66
C ALA A 12 17.61 14.53 0.60
N ARG A 13 16.77 14.03 1.51
CA ARG A 13 16.42 12.61 1.56
C ARG A 13 15.97 12.27 0.14
N SER A 14 16.72 11.40 -0.52
CA SER A 14 16.41 11.02 -1.89
C SER A 14 14.96 10.54 -1.89
N PRO A 15 14.11 11.06 -2.78
CA PRO A 15 12.70 10.72 -2.76
C PRO A 15 12.55 9.22 -3.01
N VAL A 16 11.57 8.61 -2.34
CA VAL A 16 11.13 7.23 -2.59
C VAL A 16 10.88 7.07 -4.10
N ALA A 17 11.37 5.98 -4.70
CA ALA A 17 11.22 5.76 -6.13
C ALA A 17 9.75 5.68 -6.52
N ARG A 18 9.40 6.29 -7.65
CA ARG A 18 8.07 6.19 -8.27
C ARG A 18 8.16 5.37 -9.55
N VAL A 19 7.39 4.29 -9.64
CA VAL A 19 7.36 3.42 -10.82
C VAL A 19 5.93 3.17 -11.27
N ARG A 20 5.72 3.03 -12.57
CA ARG A 20 4.41 2.65 -13.11
C ARG A 20 4.18 1.16 -12.96
N LEU A 21 2.98 0.76 -12.55
CA LEU A 21 2.62 -0.66 -12.47
C LEU A 21 2.79 -1.38 -13.81
N ASP A 22 2.47 -0.71 -14.92
CA ASP A 22 2.65 -1.24 -16.28
C ASP A 22 4.11 -1.66 -16.58
N HIS A 23 5.08 -1.00 -15.91
CA HIS A 23 6.49 -1.34 -16.06
C HIS A 23 6.94 -2.44 -15.08
N LEU A 24 6.15 -2.78 -14.08
CA LEU A 24 6.44 -3.88 -13.14
C LEU A 24 5.85 -5.22 -13.59
N VAL A 25 5.04 -5.23 -14.64
CA VAL A 25 4.51 -6.45 -15.25
C VAL A 25 5.40 -6.83 -16.44
N PRO A 26 5.93 -8.06 -16.51
CA PRO A 26 6.62 -8.54 -17.69
C PRO A 26 5.67 -8.52 -18.90
N PHE A 27 6.07 -7.90 -20.01
CA PHE A 27 5.28 -7.90 -21.24
C PHE A 27 5.46 -9.24 -21.95
N ASP A 28 4.42 -10.09 -21.97
CA ASP A 28 4.44 -11.40 -22.64
C ASP A 28 5.64 -12.29 -22.27
N GLY A 29 6.05 -12.23 -20.99
CA GLY A 29 7.26 -12.93 -20.50
C GLY A 29 8.60 -12.33 -20.94
N ALA A 30 8.60 -11.34 -21.85
CA ALA A 30 9.79 -10.65 -22.33
C ALA A 30 10.22 -9.53 -21.38
N PHE A 31 11.52 -9.51 -21.10
CA PHE A 31 12.17 -8.50 -20.26
C PHE A 31 12.40 -7.22 -21.07
N THR A 32 11.53 -6.23 -20.88
CA THR A 32 11.76 -4.92 -21.50
C THR A 32 12.80 -4.12 -20.70
N PRO A 33 13.55 -3.20 -21.33
CA PRO A 33 14.44 -2.29 -20.60
C PRO A 33 13.68 -1.43 -19.57
N ALA A 34 12.41 -1.13 -19.82
CA ALA A 34 11.54 -0.44 -18.87
C ALA A 34 11.29 -1.28 -17.62
N TYR A 35 11.05 -2.58 -17.80
CA TYR A 35 10.90 -3.53 -16.70
C TYR A 35 12.16 -3.65 -15.86
N ALA A 36 13.33 -3.82 -16.49
CA ALA A 36 14.60 -3.92 -15.77
C ALA A 36 14.88 -2.67 -14.90
N ARG A 37 14.67 -1.47 -15.45
CA ARG A 37 14.81 -0.22 -14.70
C ARG A 37 13.79 -0.09 -13.56
N ALA A 38 12.55 -0.52 -13.78
CA ALA A 38 11.52 -0.45 -12.74
C ALA A 38 11.84 -1.40 -11.58
N VAL A 39 12.29 -2.62 -11.86
CA VAL A 39 12.74 -3.59 -10.85
C VAL A 39 13.90 -3.04 -10.03
N GLU A 40 14.93 -2.50 -10.70
CA GLU A 40 16.09 -1.91 -10.03
C GLU A 40 15.70 -0.70 -9.17
N ALA A 41 14.83 0.18 -9.67
CA ALA A 41 14.36 1.34 -8.93
C ALA A 41 13.58 0.96 -7.66
N VAL A 42 12.66 -0.02 -7.77
CA VAL A 42 11.90 -0.53 -6.61
C VAL A 42 12.84 -1.17 -5.59
N ALA A 43 13.74 -2.05 -6.04
CA ALA A 43 14.69 -2.71 -5.17
C ALA A 43 15.59 -1.72 -4.43
N ALA A 44 16.18 -0.78 -5.15
CA ALA A 44 17.04 0.24 -4.57
C ALA A 44 16.28 1.14 -3.58
N SER A 45 15.01 1.45 -3.86
CA SER A 45 14.16 2.23 -2.97
C SER A 45 13.81 1.47 -1.69
N LEU A 46 13.43 0.20 -1.80
CA LEU A 46 13.15 -0.67 -0.66
C LEU A 46 14.39 -0.85 0.22
N THR A 47 15.58 -1.03 -0.37
CA THR A 47 16.82 -1.15 0.40
C THR A 47 17.21 0.13 1.13
N ARG A 48 16.96 1.31 0.53
CA ARG A 48 17.35 2.61 1.13
C ARG A 48 16.30 3.19 2.08
N HIS A 49 15.03 2.96 1.80
CA HIS A 49 13.92 3.67 2.43
C HIS A 49 12.86 2.73 3.02
N GLY A 50 12.93 1.42 2.79
CA GLY A 50 11.88 0.48 3.20
C GLY A 50 10.56 0.64 2.43
N ALA A 51 10.50 1.56 1.46
CA ALA A 51 9.28 1.91 0.74
C ALA A 51 9.56 2.21 -0.75
N ALA A 52 8.53 2.05 -1.58
CA ALA A 52 8.48 2.43 -2.98
C ALA A 52 7.06 2.91 -3.32
N ALA A 53 6.93 3.87 -4.23
CA ALA A 53 5.64 4.35 -4.72
C ALA A 53 5.35 3.74 -6.09
N VAL A 54 4.12 3.24 -6.25
CA VAL A 54 3.66 2.62 -7.50
C VAL A 54 2.50 3.43 -8.07
N ASP A 55 2.65 3.92 -9.29
CA ASP A 55 1.58 4.59 -10.02
C ASP A 55 0.69 3.55 -10.68
N LEU A 56 -0.58 3.52 -10.27
CA LEU A 56 -1.58 2.60 -10.79
C LEU A 56 -2.09 3.04 -12.17
N PRO A 57 -2.49 2.09 -13.05
CA PRO A 57 -3.20 2.40 -14.29
C PRO A 57 -4.51 3.13 -13.99
N ALA A 58 -5.00 3.95 -14.94
CA ALA A 58 -6.16 4.80 -14.71
C ALA A 58 -7.42 4.06 -14.23
N ALA A 59 -7.64 2.84 -14.73
CA ALA A 59 -8.76 1.99 -14.31
C ALA A 59 -8.62 1.53 -12.85
N ASP A 60 -7.47 0.98 -12.46
CA ASP A 60 -7.22 0.53 -11.09
C ASP A 60 -7.19 1.72 -10.11
N ALA A 61 -6.63 2.85 -10.53
CA ALA A 61 -6.62 4.08 -9.74
C ALA A 61 -8.04 4.62 -9.48
N ALA A 62 -8.95 4.48 -10.44
CA ALA A 62 -10.35 4.86 -10.27
C ALA A 62 -11.08 3.96 -9.25
N VAL A 63 -10.79 2.65 -9.25
CA VAL A 63 -11.35 1.71 -8.26
C VAL A 63 -10.87 2.05 -6.85
N VAL A 64 -9.57 2.28 -6.67
CA VAL A 64 -9.01 2.67 -5.36
C VAL A 64 -9.58 4.01 -4.91
N ARG A 65 -9.78 4.97 -5.82
CA ARG A 65 -10.43 6.24 -5.49
C ARG A 65 -11.89 6.06 -5.09
N CYS A 66 -12.67 5.23 -5.82
CA CYS A 66 -14.03 4.87 -5.43
C CYS A 66 -14.06 4.33 -3.99
N ALA A 67 -13.14 3.42 -3.67
CA ALA A 67 -13.05 2.82 -2.35
C ALA A 67 -12.71 3.83 -1.24
N LEU A 68 -11.84 4.81 -1.50
CA LEU A 68 -11.55 5.88 -0.54
C LEU A 68 -12.75 6.81 -0.35
N GLU A 69 -13.44 7.18 -1.44
CA GLU A 69 -14.64 8.02 -1.38
C GLU A 69 -15.80 7.31 -0.68
N SER A 70 -16.01 6.02 -0.95
CA SER A 70 -17.04 5.21 -0.30
C SER A 70 -16.73 5.00 1.19
N ALA A 71 -15.46 4.79 1.54
CA ALA A 71 -15.02 4.72 2.93
C ALA A 71 -15.30 6.02 3.66
N ARG A 72 -14.97 7.18 3.06
CA ARG A 72 -15.30 8.48 3.65
C ARG A 72 -16.80 8.63 3.89
N ALA A 73 -17.63 8.26 2.93
CA ALA A 73 -19.09 8.31 3.10
C ALA A 73 -19.57 7.35 4.20
N PHE A 74 -19.00 6.15 4.29
CA PHE A 74 -19.30 5.16 5.31
C PHE A 74 -18.95 5.65 6.74
N PHE A 75 -17.82 6.34 6.86
CA PHE A 75 -17.29 6.89 8.11
C PHE A 75 -17.70 8.36 8.36
N CYS A 76 -18.63 8.92 7.58
CA CYS A 76 -18.92 10.37 7.54
C CYS A 76 -19.01 11.04 8.94
N ASP A 77 -19.66 10.38 9.90
CA ASP A 77 -19.87 10.90 11.26
C ASP A 77 -19.04 10.18 12.34
N ARG A 78 -18.11 9.31 11.93
CA ARG A 78 -17.39 8.42 12.85
C ARG A 78 -15.96 8.17 12.36
N SER A 79 -14.97 8.52 13.17
CA SER A 79 -13.65 7.89 13.04
C SER A 79 -13.80 6.39 13.23
N GLY A 80 -13.09 5.60 12.43
CA GLY A 80 -13.23 4.15 12.55
C GLY A 80 -12.22 3.38 11.72
N LEU A 81 -12.28 2.07 11.96
CA LEU A 81 -11.51 1.07 11.26
C LEU A 81 -12.49 0.06 10.67
N TYR A 82 -12.27 -0.32 9.43
CA TYR A 82 -12.99 -1.42 8.78
C TYR A 82 -11.97 -2.38 8.17
N VAL A 83 -12.18 -3.68 8.35
CA VAL A 83 -11.31 -4.72 7.80
C VAL A 83 -12.12 -5.57 6.85
N TYR A 84 -11.77 -5.49 5.57
CA TYR A 84 -12.27 -6.38 4.54
C TYR A 84 -11.33 -7.57 4.38
N ARG A 85 -11.91 -8.77 4.31
CA ARG A 85 -11.18 -10.01 4.04
C ARG A 85 -11.93 -10.84 3.03
N ALA A 86 -11.31 -11.11 1.88
CA ALA A 86 -11.96 -11.86 0.81
C ALA A 86 -12.25 -13.31 1.25
N GLY A 87 -13.40 -13.85 0.83
CA GLY A 87 -13.87 -15.18 1.23
C GLY A 87 -14.56 -15.23 2.60
N ARG A 88 -14.47 -14.16 3.42
CA ARG A 88 -15.26 -14.05 4.65
C ARG A 88 -16.69 -13.62 4.29
N ALA A 89 -17.69 -14.39 4.73
CA ALA A 89 -19.08 -13.96 4.67
C ALA A 89 -19.28 -12.75 5.61
N LEU A 90 -19.94 -11.71 5.12
CA LEU A 90 -20.45 -10.66 5.99
C LEU A 90 -21.61 -11.22 6.80
N ASP A 91 -21.63 -10.96 8.10
CA ASP A 91 -22.73 -11.34 8.96
C ASP A 91 -24.00 -10.56 8.56
N ASP A 92 -25.18 -11.14 8.80
CA ASP A 92 -26.46 -10.49 8.50
C ASP A 92 -26.56 -9.14 9.20
N GLY A 93 -26.52 -8.06 8.43
CA GLY A 93 -26.59 -6.67 8.92
C GLY A 93 -25.24 -5.95 9.04
N GLU A 94 -24.10 -6.60 8.77
CA GLU A 94 -22.80 -5.92 8.71
C GLU A 94 -22.69 -5.09 7.42
N LEU A 95 -22.68 -3.77 7.56
CA LEU A 95 -22.51 -2.86 6.44
C LEU A 95 -21.02 -2.78 6.05
N SER A 96 -20.75 -2.87 4.76
CA SER A 96 -19.41 -2.69 4.18
C SER A 96 -19.37 -1.41 3.34
N PRO A 97 -18.28 -0.64 3.36
CA PRO A 97 -18.06 0.38 2.35
C PRO A 97 -18.15 -0.23 0.94
N ALA A 98 -18.68 0.53 -0.02
CA ALA A 98 -18.72 0.08 -1.40
C ALA A 98 -17.30 -0.05 -1.99
N CYS A 99 -17.12 -0.76 -3.11
CA CYS A 99 -15.84 -0.90 -3.81
C CYS A 99 -14.71 -1.63 -3.05
N MET A 100 -14.92 -2.17 -1.83
CA MET A 100 -13.86 -2.84 -1.04
C MET A 100 -13.31 -4.10 -1.71
N SER A 101 -14.17 -4.96 -2.24
CA SER A 101 -13.76 -6.18 -2.93
C SER A 101 -12.97 -5.90 -4.21
N ASP A 102 -13.35 -4.86 -4.95
CA ASP A 102 -12.65 -4.44 -6.16
C ASP A 102 -11.30 -3.78 -5.82
N ALA A 103 -11.25 -2.93 -4.79
CA ALA A 103 -10.01 -2.35 -4.30
C ALA A 103 -9.03 -3.41 -3.79
N PHE A 104 -9.53 -4.39 -3.03
CA PHE A 104 -8.75 -5.56 -2.61
C PHE A 104 -8.14 -6.28 -3.81
N ARG A 105 -8.93 -6.52 -4.87
CA ARG A 105 -8.44 -7.16 -6.09
C ARG A 105 -7.40 -6.31 -6.83
N CYS A 106 -7.62 -5.00 -6.96
CA CYS A 106 -6.68 -4.08 -7.61
C CYS A 106 -5.34 -3.97 -6.86
N LEU A 107 -5.39 -3.86 -5.54
CA LEU A 107 -4.19 -3.84 -4.69
C LEU A 107 -3.49 -5.21 -4.71
N GLY A 108 -4.23 -6.33 -4.68
CA GLY A 108 -3.67 -7.67 -4.81
C GLY A 108 -2.89 -7.89 -6.11
N LYS A 109 -3.38 -7.37 -7.24
CA LYS A 109 -2.63 -7.39 -8.52
C LYS A 109 -1.31 -6.62 -8.41
N THR A 110 -1.35 -5.45 -7.77
CA THR A 110 -0.17 -4.60 -7.54
C THR A 110 0.85 -5.29 -6.64
N ALA A 111 0.39 -5.95 -5.57
CA ALA A 111 1.23 -6.70 -4.64
C ALA A 111 1.96 -7.84 -5.36
N ARG A 112 1.25 -8.60 -6.21
CA ARG A 112 1.86 -9.65 -7.04
C ARG A 112 2.93 -9.11 -7.98
N ALA A 113 2.65 -8.00 -8.68
CA ALA A 113 3.63 -7.39 -9.57
C ALA A 113 4.89 -6.91 -8.81
N ALA A 114 4.71 -6.30 -7.64
CA ALA A 114 5.80 -5.87 -6.78
C ALA A 114 6.62 -7.07 -6.26
N LEU A 115 5.96 -8.14 -5.80
CA LEU A 115 6.63 -9.36 -5.34
C LEU A 115 7.38 -10.08 -6.47
N CYS A 116 6.82 -10.13 -7.69
CA CYS A 116 7.52 -10.63 -8.88
C CYS A 116 8.80 -9.83 -9.16
N ALA A 117 8.74 -8.50 -9.03
CA ALA A 117 9.90 -7.63 -9.20
C ALA A 117 10.96 -7.85 -8.10
N ILE A 118 10.53 -7.98 -6.84
CA ILE A 118 11.41 -8.28 -5.70
C ILE A 118 12.09 -9.65 -5.91
N ALA A 119 11.33 -10.68 -6.28
CA ALA A 119 11.85 -12.02 -6.56
C ALA A 119 12.97 -11.96 -7.60
N ARG A 120 12.75 -11.22 -8.68
CA ARG A 120 13.73 -11.02 -9.75
C ARG A 120 14.99 -10.33 -9.27
N ASN A 121 14.85 -9.27 -8.46
CA ASN A 121 16.01 -8.59 -7.89
C ASN A 121 16.83 -9.52 -6.96
N LEU A 122 16.14 -10.41 -6.24
CA LEU A 122 16.74 -11.46 -5.41
C LEU A 122 17.25 -12.67 -6.23
N ARG A 123 17.18 -12.62 -7.57
CA ARG A 123 17.55 -13.70 -8.49
C ARG A 123 16.77 -15.01 -8.25
N LEU A 124 15.57 -14.90 -7.71
CA LEU A 124 14.61 -15.99 -7.58
C LEU A 124 13.78 -16.12 -8.86
N ARG A 125 13.05 -17.24 -8.99
CA ARG A 125 12.01 -17.35 -10.02
C ARG A 125 10.93 -16.29 -9.78
N SER A 126 10.34 -15.76 -10.85
CA SER A 126 9.30 -14.72 -10.73
C SER A 126 8.07 -15.15 -9.93
N ASP A 127 7.80 -16.46 -9.91
CA ASP A 127 6.70 -17.09 -9.20
C ASP A 127 7.09 -17.57 -7.78
N ALA A 128 8.28 -17.23 -7.28
CA ALA A 128 8.78 -17.75 -6.01
C ALA A 128 7.88 -17.43 -4.81
N PHE A 129 7.13 -16.33 -4.88
CA PHE A 129 6.18 -15.93 -3.83
C PHE A 129 4.73 -16.32 -4.17
N SER A 130 4.44 -16.84 -5.37
CA SER A 130 3.07 -17.09 -5.81
C SER A 130 2.31 -18.06 -4.91
N HIS A 131 2.99 -19.08 -4.37
CA HIS A 131 2.40 -20.06 -3.45
C HIS A 131 2.18 -19.53 -2.02
N LEU A 132 2.73 -18.36 -1.68
CA LEU A 132 2.55 -17.70 -0.38
C LEU A 132 1.43 -16.66 -0.42
N LEU A 133 0.93 -16.37 -1.62
CA LEU A 133 -0.19 -15.48 -1.84
C LEU A 133 -1.43 -16.32 -2.08
N ASP A 134 -2.58 -15.75 -1.70
CA ASP A 134 -3.90 -16.30 -1.99
C ASP A 134 -4.06 -16.60 -3.48
N ASP A 135 -4.92 -17.54 -3.87
CA ASP A 135 -5.28 -17.71 -5.28
C ASP A 135 -6.21 -16.58 -5.76
N ASN A 136 -6.24 -16.33 -7.07
CA ASN A 136 -7.13 -15.33 -7.66
C ASN A 136 -7.75 -15.84 -8.98
N PRO A 137 -9.06 -16.18 -9.02
CA PRO A 137 -10.02 -16.08 -7.91
C PRO A 137 -9.69 -17.03 -6.75
N LEU A 138 -10.09 -16.66 -5.53
CA LEU A 138 -10.01 -17.54 -4.36
C LEU A 138 -10.84 -18.81 -4.59
N PRO A 139 -10.39 -19.99 -4.11
CA PRO A 139 -11.17 -21.21 -4.15
C PRO A 139 -12.47 -21.06 -3.35
N LEU A 140 -13.44 -21.93 -3.65
CA LEU A 140 -14.71 -21.96 -2.90
C LEU A 140 -14.43 -22.26 -1.43
N ASP A 141 -15.11 -21.53 -0.53
CA ASP A 141 -15.02 -21.68 0.94
C ASP A 141 -13.64 -21.36 1.56
N GLU A 142 -12.71 -20.78 0.78
CA GLU A 142 -11.44 -20.29 1.31
C GLU A 142 -11.50 -18.80 1.69
N VAL A 143 -10.80 -18.47 2.77
CA VAL A 143 -10.63 -17.10 3.25
C VAL A 143 -9.20 -16.65 2.96
N SER A 144 -9.07 -15.49 2.32
CA SER A 144 -7.79 -14.87 1.99
C SER A 144 -6.90 -14.72 3.24
N ALA A 145 -5.60 -14.96 3.14
CA ALA A 145 -4.61 -14.58 4.13
C ALA A 145 -4.35 -13.06 4.12
N SER A 146 -4.57 -12.40 2.98
CA SER A 146 -4.44 -10.95 2.85
C SER A 146 -5.67 -10.23 3.41
N GLU A 147 -5.46 -9.08 4.05
CA GLU A 147 -6.51 -8.24 4.61
C GLU A 147 -6.42 -6.82 4.01
N LEU A 148 -7.58 -6.23 3.70
CA LEU A 148 -7.67 -4.81 3.35
C LEU A 148 -8.21 -4.06 4.56
N MET A 149 -7.34 -3.26 5.16
CA MET A 149 -7.67 -2.38 6.26
C MET A 149 -7.98 -0.99 5.73
N VAL A 150 -9.10 -0.42 6.17
CA VAL A 150 -9.50 0.95 5.88
C VAL A 150 -9.61 1.70 7.19
N SER A 151 -8.87 2.79 7.30
CA SER A 151 -8.86 3.66 8.47
C SER A 151 -9.32 5.05 8.06
N PHE A 152 -10.17 5.65 8.89
CA PHE A 152 -10.62 7.02 8.73
C PHE A 152 -10.41 7.79 10.03
N SER A 153 -9.67 8.89 9.94
CA SER A 153 -9.44 9.83 11.02
C SER A 153 -9.89 11.24 10.59
N HIS A 154 -10.60 11.94 11.47
CA HIS A 154 -10.94 13.34 11.23
C HIS A 154 -9.65 14.18 11.39
N GLY A 155 -9.35 14.99 10.38
CA GLY A 155 -8.21 15.91 10.37
C GLY A 155 -8.40 17.10 11.30
N HIS A 156 -8.57 16.87 12.60
CA HIS A 156 -8.69 17.95 13.57
C HIS A 156 -7.39 18.15 14.35
N PRO A 157 -6.56 19.14 13.98
CA PRO A 157 -5.52 19.62 14.86
C PRO A 157 -6.16 20.57 15.88
N GLN A 158 -6.85 20.05 16.89
CA GLN A 158 -7.07 20.82 18.12
C GLN A 158 -6.23 20.26 19.25
N SER A 159 -5.21 21.05 19.57
CA SER A 159 -4.76 21.26 20.94
C SER A 159 -5.94 21.31 21.91
N SER A 160 -6.21 20.19 22.58
CA SER A 160 -6.65 20.10 23.97
C SER A 160 -6.83 18.63 24.32
N GLN A 161 -6.30 18.24 25.48
CA GLN A 161 -6.47 16.95 26.12
C GLN A 161 -7.86 16.35 25.89
N ALA A 162 -7.94 15.34 25.04
CA ALA A 162 -8.91 14.26 25.15
C ALA A 162 -8.11 12.97 25.36
N PRO A 163 -8.53 12.06 26.27
CA PRO A 163 -7.86 10.78 26.41
C PRO A 163 -8.11 9.98 25.13
N MET A 164 -7.13 10.03 24.25
CA MET A 164 -7.04 9.30 23.00
C MET A 164 -6.86 7.81 23.33
N VAL A 165 -7.97 7.15 23.68
CA VAL A 165 -8.02 5.70 23.84
C VAL A 165 -8.02 5.09 22.45
N GLY A 166 -6.85 4.69 21.95
CA GLY A 166 -6.76 3.66 20.91
C GLY A 166 -5.71 3.82 19.83
N LEU A 167 -5.30 5.04 19.46
CA LEU A 167 -4.19 5.23 18.51
C LEU A 167 -3.20 6.24 19.08
N ARG A 168 -2.10 5.74 19.63
CA ARG A 168 -0.94 6.59 19.92
C ARG A 168 -0.43 7.16 18.60
N PRO A 169 -0.23 8.48 18.46
CA PRO A 169 0.65 8.99 17.43
C PRO A 169 2.08 8.52 17.74
N SER A 170 2.78 8.04 16.71
CA SER A 170 4.22 7.76 16.63
C SER A 170 4.80 6.70 17.59
N MET A 171 4.62 5.43 17.24
CA MET A 171 5.78 4.53 17.22
C MET A 171 5.94 4.04 15.78
N ALA A 172 7.16 4.05 15.26
CA ALA A 172 7.46 3.40 14.00
C ALA A 172 7.13 1.91 14.16
N GLU A 173 6.09 1.44 13.49
CA GLU A 173 5.70 0.04 13.47
C GLU A 173 6.13 -0.57 12.15
N VAL A 174 6.76 -1.75 12.23
CA VAL A 174 7.13 -2.52 11.06
C VAL A 174 6.02 -3.53 10.83
N ASP A 175 5.39 -3.45 9.66
CA ASP A 175 4.39 -4.43 9.26
C ASP A 175 4.99 -5.85 9.22
N ARG A 176 4.17 -6.84 9.59
CA ARG A 176 4.59 -8.24 9.68
C ARG A 176 4.28 -9.05 8.42
N GLY A 177 3.56 -8.47 7.47
CA GLY A 177 3.26 -9.08 6.19
C GLY A 177 4.46 -9.13 5.24
N PHE A 178 4.29 -9.79 4.10
CA PHE A 178 5.31 -9.78 3.04
C PHE A 178 5.48 -8.40 2.42
N VAL A 179 4.36 -7.74 2.11
CA VAL A 179 4.29 -6.37 1.60
C VAL A 179 3.01 -5.73 2.13
N THR A 180 3.09 -4.44 2.48
CA THR A 180 1.92 -3.62 2.76
C THR A 180 1.80 -2.55 1.69
N LEU A 181 0.62 -2.47 1.06
CA LEU A 181 0.27 -1.42 0.11
C LEU A 181 -0.62 -0.41 0.81
N VAL A 182 -0.24 0.87 0.73
CA VAL A 182 -1.01 1.96 1.33
C VAL A 182 -1.48 2.91 0.24
N ALA A 183 -2.77 3.19 0.23
CA ALA A 183 -3.37 4.26 -0.55
C ALA A 183 -4.03 5.25 0.40
N SER A 184 -3.79 6.55 0.20
CA SER A 184 -4.34 7.62 1.02
C SER A 184 -4.79 8.77 0.13
N ASP A 185 -5.89 9.41 0.52
CA ASP A 185 -6.42 10.64 -0.05
C ASP A 185 -5.96 11.91 0.70
N HIS A 186 -5.23 11.75 1.81
CA HIS A 186 -4.63 12.85 2.57
C HIS A 186 -3.11 12.65 2.77
N PRO A 187 -2.33 13.75 2.86
CA PRO A 187 -0.94 13.68 3.27
C PRO A 187 -0.82 13.27 4.74
N GLY A 188 0.35 12.76 5.14
CA GLY A 188 0.65 12.42 6.55
C GLY A 188 1.27 11.04 6.77
N ILE A 189 1.41 10.24 5.72
CA ILE A 189 2.19 8.99 5.78
C ILE A 189 3.68 9.32 5.76
N GLU A 190 4.40 8.82 6.76
CA GLU A 190 5.86 8.91 6.88
C GLU A 190 6.48 7.52 6.86
N VAL A 191 7.63 7.38 6.19
CA VAL A 191 8.43 6.15 6.03
C VAL A 191 9.91 6.40 6.29
#